data_AF-A0A0P0VPE5-F1
#
_entry.id   AF-A0A0P0VPE5-F1
#
_cell.length_a   1.000
_cell.length_b   1.000
_cell.length_c   1.000
_cell.angle_alpha   90.00
_cell.angle_beta   90.00
_cell.angle_gamma   90.00
#
_symmetry.space_group_name_H-M   'P 1'
#
loop_
_entity.id
_entity.type
_entity.pdbx_description
1 polymer ?
#
loop_
_entity_poly.entity_id
_entity_poly.type
_entity_poly.pdbx_seq_one_letter_code
_entity_poly.pdbx_strand_id
1 'polypeptide(L)'
;MMRLKVTILVVAFVLSAGVHISAAAAAAGQREEVHLVPAVYVFGDSTVDVGNNQYLPGNSPLQLPYGIDFPHSRPTGRFSNGYNVADFIGPCIFRLKLFGAM
;
A
#
# COMPACT_ATOMS: atom_id res chain seq x y z
N MET A 1 -50.77 -32.51 -23.73
CA MET A 1 -49.42 -32.99 -23.33
C MET A 1 -48.27 -32.05 -23.74
N MET A 2 -48.32 -31.39 -24.91
CA MET A 2 -47.29 -30.44 -25.36
C MET A 2 -47.25 -29.12 -24.57
N ARG A 3 -48.40 -28.54 -24.20
CA ARG A 3 -48.49 -27.26 -23.48
C ARG A 3 -47.81 -27.29 -22.09
N LEU A 4 -47.96 -28.39 -21.35
CA LEU A 4 -47.39 -28.55 -20.01
C LEU A 4 -45.85 -28.62 -20.02
N LYS A 5 -45.26 -29.31 -21.02
CA LYS A 5 -43.81 -29.41 -21.18
C LYS A 5 -43.17 -28.06 -21.50
N VAL A 6 -43.83 -27.24 -22.32
CA VAL A 6 -43.35 -25.89 -22.67
C VAL A 6 -43.38 -24.97 -21.45
N THR A 7 -44.45 -25.01 -20.64
CA THR A 7 -44.53 -24.19 -19.41
C THR A 7 -43.42 -24.56 -18.42
N ILE A 8 -43.17 -25.86 -18.21
CA ILE A 8 -42.10 -26.33 -17.31
C ILE A 8 -40.72 -25.86 -17.78
N LEU A 9 -40.46 -25.91 -19.09
CA LEU A 9 -39.18 -25.52 -19.67
C LEU A 9 -38.93 -24.01 -19.57
N VAL A 10 -39.98 -23.19 -19.75
CA VAL A 10 -39.91 -21.73 -19.56
C VAL A 10 -39.65 -21.38 -18.10
N VAL A 11 -40.34 -22.02 -17.16
CA VAL A 11 -40.13 -21.77 -15.71
C VAL A 11 -38.72 -22.17 -15.29
N ALA A 12 -38.21 -23.32 -15.76
CA ALA A 12 -36.85 -23.76 -15.46
C ALA A 12 -35.78 -22.77 -15.98
N PHE A 13 -35.98 -22.23 -17.19
CA PHE A 13 -35.07 -21.24 -17.77
C PHE A 13 -35.08 -19.91 -16.99
N VAL A 14 -36.26 -19.43 -16.60
CA VAL A 14 -36.38 -18.18 -15.80
C VAL A 14 -35.72 -18.34 -14.42
N LEU A 15 -35.90 -19.51 -13.77
CA LEU A 15 -35.28 -19.79 -12.48
C LEU A 15 -33.76 -19.88 -12.57
N SER A 16 -33.21 -20.53 -13.61
CA SER A 16 -31.75 -20.63 -13.77
C SER A 16 -31.14 -19.25 -14.09
N ALA A 17 -31.78 -18.45 -14.94
CA ALA A 17 -31.32 -17.10 -15.27
C ALA A 17 -31.30 -16.18 -14.04
N GLY A 18 -32.31 -16.26 -13.15
CA GLY A 18 -32.35 -15.48 -11.92
C GLY A 18 -31.21 -15.78 -10.94
N VAL A 19 -30.79 -17.05 -10.85
CA VAL A 19 -29.66 -17.47 -10.00
C VAL A 19 -28.33 -16.89 -10.53
N HIS A 20 -28.12 -16.91 -11.85
CA HIS A 20 -26.89 -16.36 -12.45
C HIS A 20 -26.79 -14.83 -12.28
N ILE A 21 -27.91 -14.11 -12.40
CA ILE A 21 -27.96 -12.65 -12.19
C ILE A 21 -27.60 -12.29 -10.75
N SER A 22 -28.10 -13.07 -9.78
CA SER A 22 -27.84 -12.83 -8.35
C SER A 22 -26.38 -13.12 -7.96
N ALA A 23 -25.78 -14.16 -8.55
CA ALA A 23 -24.37 -14.49 -8.34
C ALA A 23 -23.42 -13.44 -8.93
N ALA A 24 -23.74 -12.91 -10.13
CA ALA A 24 -22.96 -11.84 -10.74
C ALA A 24 -23.02 -10.53 -9.93
N ALA A 25 -24.18 -10.20 -9.35
CA ALA A 25 -24.33 -9.04 -8.47
C ALA A 25 -23.53 -9.17 -7.16
N ALA A 26 -23.42 -10.39 -6.60
CA ALA A 26 -22.61 -10.64 -5.41
C ALA A 26 -21.09 -10.53 -5.68
N ALA A 27 -20.64 -10.95 -6.87
CA ALA A 27 -19.24 -10.83 -7.29
C ALA A 27 -18.82 -9.37 -7.53
N ALA A 28 -19.74 -8.51 -7.99
CA ALA A 28 -19.49 -7.08 -8.20
C ALA A 28 -19.33 -6.27 -6.89
N GLY A 29 -19.65 -6.86 -5.73
CA GLY A 29 -19.60 -6.20 -4.42
C GLY A 29 -18.29 -6.35 -3.64
N GLN A 30 -17.26 -7.00 -4.21
CA GLN A 30 -15.96 -7.15 -3.55
C GLN A 30 -15.24 -5.79 -3.53
N ARG A 31 -15.39 -5.05 -2.43
CA ARG A 31 -14.56 -3.88 -2.12
C ARG A 31 -13.14 -4.35 -1.85
N GLU A 32 -12.18 -3.77 -2.55
CA GLU A 32 -10.77 -3.98 -2.27
C GLU A 32 -10.46 -3.43 -0.87
N GLU A 33 -10.28 -4.35 0.09
CA GLU A 33 -9.92 -3.98 1.46
C GLU A 33 -8.46 -3.52 1.46
N VAL A 34 -8.23 -2.22 1.62
CA VAL A 34 -6.89 -1.65 1.69
C VAL A 34 -6.22 -2.14 2.98
N HIS A 35 -5.35 -3.13 2.85
CA HIS A 35 -4.57 -3.65 3.96
C HIS A 35 -3.55 -2.60 4.42
N LEU A 36 -3.74 -2.07 5.63
CA LEU A 36 -2.80 -1.12 6.20
C LEU A 36 -1.56 -1.86 6.68
N VAL A 37 -0.39 -1.47 6.18
CA VAL A 37 0.89 -1.91 6.73
C VAL A 37 1.16 -1.02 7.96
N PRO A 38 1.16 -1.56 9.20
CA PRO A 38 1.27 -0.75 10.41
C PRO A 38 2.70 -0.22 10.65
N ALA A 39 3.72 -0.90 10.12
CA ALA A 39 5.12 -0.53 10.29
C ALA A 39 5.99 -1.14 9.19
N VAL A 40 7.15 -0.52 8.94
CA VAL A 40 8.20 -1.02 8.04
C VAL A 40 9.50 -1.08 8.83
N TYR A 41 10.15 -2.24 8.82
CA TYR A 41 11.48 -2.43 9.40
C TYR A 41 12.51 -2.40 8.27
N VAL A 42 13.49 -1.49 8.37
CA VAL A 42 14.50 -1.27 7.33
C VAL A 42 15.86 -1.73 7.87
N PHE A 43 16.45 -2.71 7.20
CA PHE A 43 17.79 -3.22 7.50
C PHE A 43 18.72 -2.89 6.34
N GLY A 44 19.96 -2.53 6.64
CA GLY A 44 20.97 -2.25 5.63
C GLY A 44 22.17 -1.51 6.17
N ASP A 45 22.84 -0.78 5.29
CA ASP A 45 24.05 0.00 5.57
C ASP A 45 23.77 1.51 5.57
N SER A 46 24.81 2.32 5.34
CA SER A 46 24.75 3.77 5.23
C SER A 46 23.70 4.29 4.24
N THR A 47 23.33 3.51 3.23
CA THR A 47 22.36 3.87 2.19
C THR A 47 20.95 4.04 2.74
N VAL A 48 20.61 3.31 3.80
CA VAL A 48 19.29 3.35 4.45
C VAL A 48 19.34 3.85 5.88
N ASP A 49 20.53 4.09 6.43
CA ASP A 49 20.70 4.68 7.76
C ASP A 49 20.07 6.08 7.85
N VAL A 50 19.37 6.32 8.95
CA VAL A 50 18.67 7.57 9.26
C VAL A 50 19.39 8.43 10.30
N GLY A 51 20.59 8.01 10.74
CA GLY A 51 21.37 8.65 11.80
C GLY A 51 21.66 7.74 13.00
N ASN A 52 21.37 6.44 12.91
CA ASN A 52 21.59 5.50 14.01
C ASN A 52 23.06 5.41 14.40
N ASN A 53 23.96 5.51 13.42
CA ASN A 53 25.40 5.42 13.65
C ASN A 53 25.98 6.57 14.47
N GLN A 54 25.31 7.73 14.58
CA GLN A 54 25.77 8.86 15.39
C GLN A 54 25.75 8.57 16.90
N TYR A 55 24.99 7.57 17.32
CA TYR A 55 24.83 7.20 18.73
C TYR A 55 25.76 6.05 19.13
N LEU A 56 26.56 5.51 18.20
CA LEU A 56 27.51 4.43 18.48
C LEU A 56 28.86 4.97 18.97
N PRO A 57 29.50 4.31 19.94
CA PRO A 57 30.82 4.71 20.43
C PRO A 57 31.89 4.58 19.34
N GLY A 58 32.72 5.62 19.18
CA GLY A 58 33.80 5.67 18.20
C GLY A 58 33.44 6.31 16.86
N ASN A 59 32.15 6.61 16.62
CA ASN A 59 31.73 7.33 15.43
C ASN A 59 31.70 8.84 15.69
N SER A 60 32.19 9.61 14.72
CA SER A 60 32.01 11.06 14.71
C SER A 60 30.64 11.40 14.13
N PRO A 61 29.90 12.38 14.67
CA PRO A 61 28.66 12.83 14.05
C PRO A 61 28.93 13.27 12.61
N LEU A 62 28.13 12.78 11.67
CA LEU A 62 28.20 13.23 10.28
C LEU A 62 27.87 14.72 10.20
N GLN A 63 28.78 15.47 9.60
CA GLN A 63 28.74 16.92 9.45
C GLN A 63 28.63 17.30 7.97
N LEU A 64 28.64 18.60 7.68
CA LEU A 64 28.76 19.12 6.31
C LEU A 64 29.92 18.40 5.58
N PRO A 65 29.73 17.92 4.35
CA PRO A 65 28.70 18.32 3.39
C PRO A 65 27.33 17.63 3.53
N TYR A 66 27.15 16.68 4.45
CA TYR A 66 25.89 15.95 4.59
C TYR A 66 24.78 16.82 5.19
N GLY A 67 23.56 16.62 4.70
CA GLY A 67 22.37 17.35 5.14
C GLY A 67 22.18 18.77 4.61
N ILE A 68 22.89 19.20 3.56
CA ILE A 68 22.71 20.53 2.96
C ILE A 68 21.29 20.73 2.40
N ASP A 69 20.68 19.67 1.85
CA ASP A 69 19.36 19.71 1.22
C ASP A 69 18.21 19.52 2.25
N PHE A 70 18.53 19.26 3.52
CA PHE A 70 17.51 19.23 4.57
C PHE A 70 16.99 20.63 4.90
N PRO A 71 15.78 20.74 5.48
CA PRO A 71 15.30 22.00 6.02
C PRO A 71 16.34 22.58 7.00
N HIS A 72 16.74 23.84 6.77
CA HIS A 72 17.77 24.54 7.53
C HIS A 72 19.20 24.01 7.35
N SER A 73 19.44 23.17 6.33
CA SER A 73 20.76 22.59 6.00
C SER A 73 21.46 21.94 7.20
N ARG A 74 20.67 21.26 8.04
CA ARG A 74 21.15 20.60 9.25
C ARG A 74 21.48 19.12 8.98
N PRO A 75 22.71 18.67 9.28
CA PRO A 75 23.04 17.25 9.23
C PRO A 75 22.18 16.45 10.20
N THR A 76 21.55 15.37 9.72
CA THR A 76 20.70 14.48 10.54
C THR A 76 21.37 13.15 10.87
N GLY A 77 22.65 12.98 10.53
CA GLY A 77 23.35 11.70 10.68
C GLY A 77 23.23 10.73 9.51
N ARG A 78 22.63 11.15 8.41
CA ARG A 78 22.55 10.36 7.17
C ARG A 78 23.80 10.56 6.32
N PHE A 79 24.18 9.52 5.59
CA PHE A 79 25.30 9.54 4.64
C PHE A 79 24.88 10.17 3.29
N SER A 80 24.08 11.23 3.33
CA SER A 80 23.50 11.89 2.15
C SER A 80 23.24 13.38 2.42
N ASN A 81 23.05 14.17 1.36
CA ASN A 81 22.71 15.59 1.50
C ASN A 81 21.24 15.82 1.91
N GLY A 82 20.38 14.81 1.76
CA GLY A 82 18.96 14.87 2.11
C GLY A 82 18.37 13.49 2.43
N TYR A 83 17.07 13.34 2.20
CA TYR A 83 16.34 12.09 2.42
C TYR A 83 16.91 10.92 1.59
N ASN A 84 16.90 9.71 2.15
CA ASN A 84 17.32 8.49 1.46
C ASN A 84 16.10 7.69 0.96
N VAL A 85 16.36 6.55 0.33
CA VAL A 85 15.32 5.69 -0.27
C VAL A 85 14.23 5.28 0.73
N ALA A 86 14.58 5.04 2.00
CA ALA A 86 13.62 4.64 3.03
C ALA A 86 12.57 5.73 3.30
N ASP A 87 12.97 7.00 3.24
CA ASP A 87 12.06 8.14 3.45
C ASP A 87 11.06 8.33 2.31
N PHE A 88 11.41 7.88 1.10
CA PHE A 88 10.50 7.93 -0.03
C PHE A 88 9.55 6.71 -0.05
N ILE A 89 10.06 5.53 0.33
CA ILE A 89 9.26 4.30 0.34
C ILE A 89 8.24 4.30 1.47
N GLY A 90 8.58 4.79 2.67
CA GLY A 90 7.68 4.81 3.82
C GLY A 90 6.33 5.45 3.47
N PRO A 91 6.28 6.72 3.03
CA PRO A 91 5.05 7.37 2.59
C PRO A 91 4.34 6.60 1.48
N CYS A 92 5.02 6.00 0.50
CA CYS A 92 4.37 5.20 -0.54
C CYS A 92 3.61 4.00 0.03
N ILE A 93 4.14 3.36 1.07
CA ILE A 93 3.49 2.24 1.76
C ILE A 93 2.31 2.73 2.62
N PHE A 94 2.46 3.86 3.32
CA PHE A 94 1.42 4.36 4.24
C PHE A 94 0.32 5.19 3.54
N ARG A 95 0.57 5.76 2.35
CA ARG A 95 -0.31 6.72 1.66
C ARG A 95 -1.41 6.08 0.80
N LEU A 96 -1.51 4.75 0.76
CA LEU A 96 -2.64 4.03 0.14
C LEU A 96 -4.02 4.41 0.74
N LYS A 97 -4.06 5.17 1.84
CA LYS A 97 -5.30 5.73 2.41
C LYS A 97 -5.83 6.99 1.71
N LEU A 98 -4.98 7.81 1.05
CA LEU A 98 -5.37 9.18 0.71
C LEU A 98 -6.11 9.32 -0.63
N PHE A 99 -5.96 8.39 -1.57
CA PHE A 99 -6.64 8.44 -2.86
C PHE A 99 -8.06 7.83 -2.85
N GLY A 100 -8.44 7.11 -1.78
CA GLY A 100 -9.79 6.55 -1.62
C GLY A 100 -10.75 7.43 -0.80
N ALA A 101 -10.30 8.59 -0.34
CA ALA A 101 -11.04 9.49 0.56
C ALA A 101 -11.18 10.93 0.01
N MET A 102 -10.83 11.19 -1.25
CA MET A 102 -11.14 12.42 -1.99
C MET A 102 -12.20 12.14 -3.05
#